data_AF-A0A6S6U8L9-F1
#
_entry.id   AF-A0A6S6U8L9-F1
#
_cell.length_a   1.000
_cell.length_b   1.000
_cell.length_c   1.000
_cell.angle_alpha   90.00
_cell.angle_beta   90.00
_cell.angle_gamma   90.00
#
_symmetry.space_group_name_H-M   'P 1'
#
loop_
_entity.id
_entity.type
_entity.pdbx_description
1 polymer ?
#
loop_
_entity_poly.entity_id
_entity_poly.type
_entity_poly.pdbx_seq_one_letter_code
_entity_poly.pdbx_strand_id
1 'polypeptide(L)' 'MIIGDSSALIALSVVNKLELLEQLYENLFVPQAVYDEVTLIGRPQSDKLKRFLQSRVKVVDLNLTKLGLELGELEAITF' A
#
# COMPACT_ATOMS: atom_id res chain seq x y z
N MET A 1 -11.25 2.20 8.67
CA MET A 1 -9.88 1.77 8.33
C MET A 1 -9.77 1.77 6.81
N ILE A 2 -8.83 2.52 6.24
CA ILE A 2 -8.57 2.54 4.79
C ILE A 2 -7.19 1.93 4.52
N ILE A 3 -7.10 1.16 3.43
CA ILE A 3 -5.86 0.59 2.93
C ILE A 3 -5.45 1.37 1.68
N GLY A 4 -4.29 2.02 1.74
CA GLY A 4 -3.79 2.86 0.65
C GLY A 4 -3.19 2.05 -0.50
N ASP A 5 -3.47 2.50 -1.72
CA ASP A 5 -2.83 2.04 -2.96
C ASP A 5 -1.61 2.90 -3.32
N SER A 6 -0.60 2.31 -3.95
CA SER A 6 0.65 2.99 -4.30
C SER A 6 0.44 4.17 -5.25
N SER A 7 -0.43 4.03 -6.25
CA SER A 7 -0.65 5.07 -7.27
C SER A 7 -1.28 6.33 -6.67
N ALA A 8 -2.27 6.14 -5.79
CA ALA A 8 -2.91 7.26 -5.09
C ALA A 8 -1.95 7.99 -4.14
N LEU A 9 -1.13 7.24 -3.41
CA LEU A 9 -0.13 7.79 -2.50
C LEU A 9 0.95 8.58 -3.25
N ILE A 10 1.43 8.05 -4.37
CA ILE A 10 2.40 8.75 -5.23
C ILE A 10 1.78 10.03 -5.78
N ALA A 11 0.57 9.98 -6.34
CA ALA A 11 -0.11 11.16 -6.90
C ALA A 11 -0.27 12.27 -5.86
N LEU A 12 -0.73 11.94 -4.65
CA LEU A 12 -0.86 12.90 -3.55
C LEU A 12 0.49 13.43 -3.07
N SER A 13 1.53 12.59 -3.09
CA SER A 13 2.88 13.01 -2.73
C SER A 13 3.45 14.03 -3.71
N VAL A 14 3.22 13.81 -5.02
CA VAL A 14 3.64 14.72 -6.10
C VAL A 14 3.01 16.10 -5.96
N VAL A 15 1.72 16.18 -5.60
CA VAL A 15 1.03 17.47 -5.39
C VAL A 15 1.18 18.01 -3.96
N ASN A 16 2.01 17.38 -3.13
CA ASN A 16 2.22 17.73 -1.72
C ASN A 16 0.95 17.72 -0.83
N LYS A 17 -0.02 16.84 -1.12
CA LYS A 17 -1.31 16.74 -0.41
C LYS A 17 -1.52 15.48 0.42
N LEU A 18 -0.44 14.84 0.91
CA LEU A 18 -0.54 13.68 1.80
C LEU A 18 -1.29 13.98 3.11
N GLU A 19 -1.20 15.22 3.61
CA GLU A 19 -1.92 15.71 4.79
C GLU A 19 -3.45 15.58 4.67
N LEU A 20 -4.00 15.61 3.44
CA LEU A 20 -5.43 15.41 3.23
C LEU A 20 -5.88 14.03 3.70
N LEU A 21 -5.01 13.02 3.61
CA LEU A 21 -5.33 11.68 4.08
C LEU A 21 -5.50 11.63 5.60
N GLU A 22 -4.76 12.46 6.34
CA GLU A 22 -4.88 12.56 7.80
C GLU A 22 -6.14 13.33 8.21
N GLN A 23 -6.58 14.28 7.37
CA GLN A 23 -7.82 15.05 7.60
C GLN A 23 -9.08 14.24 7.26
N LEU A 24 -9.02 13.42 6.20
CA LEU A 24 -10.16 12.64 5.73
C LEU A 24 -10.32 11.31 6.46
N TYR A 25 -9.23 10.76 6.99
CA TYR A 25 -9.23 9.42 7.59
C TYR A 25 -8.51 9.41 8.93
N GLU A 26 -9.22 9.00 9.98
CA GLU A 26 -8.63 8.76 11.30
C GLU A 26 -7.56 7.66 11.27
N ASN A 27 -7.77 6.65 10.42
CA ASN A 27 -6.95 5.42 10.39
C ASN A 27 -6.62 5.03 8.94
N LEU A 28 -5.42 5.45 8.50
CA LEU A 28 -4.81 5.07 7.23
C LEU A 28 -3.71 4.03 7.48
N PHE A 29 -3.78 2.91 6.76
CA PHE A 29 -2.71 1.91 6.72
C PHE A 29 -2.34 1.55 5.27
N VAL A 30 -1.14 0.99 5.08
CA VAL A 30 -0.68 0.44 3.80
C VAL A 30 -0.13 -0.97 4.01
N PRO A 31 -0.30 -1.89 3.05
CA PRO A 31 0.39 -3.17 3.07
C PRO A 31 1.90 -2.98 2.98
N GLN A 32 2.68 -3.93 3.52
CA GLN A 32 4.14 -3.93 3.38
C GLN A 32 4.58 -3.81 1.91
N ALA A 33 3.93 -4.54 1.00
CA ALA A 33 4.23 -4.50 -0.43
C ALA A 33 4.08 -3.09 -1.03
N VAL A 34 3.03 -2.35 -0.64
CA VAL A 34 2.82 -0.96 -1.09
C VAL A 34 3.88 -0.04 -0.50
N TYR A 35 4.22 -0.21 0.78
CA TYR A 35 5.30 0.57 1.40
C TYR A 35 6.63 0.36 0.67
N ASP A 36 7.00 -0.88 0.36
CA ASP A 36 8.24 -1.19 -0.34
C ASP A 36 8.27 -0.59 -1.74
N GLU A 37 7.14 -0.64 -2.46
CA GLU A 37 7.00 -0.05 -3.79
C GLU A 37 7.20 1.48 -3.79
N VAL A 38 6.54 2.18 -2.87
CA VAL A 38 6.54 3.66 -2.84
C VAL A 38 7.79 4.24 -2.17
N THR A 39 8.52 3.45 -1.39
CA THR A 39 9.77 3.86 -0.71
C THR A 39 11.03 3.42 -1.43
N LEU A 40 10.90 2.79 -2.59
CA LEU A 40 12.04 2.36 -3.41
C LEU A 40 13.00 3.53 -3.70
N ILE A 41 14.28 3.29 -3.41
CA ILE A 41 15.36 4.29 -3.54
C ILE A 41 15.45 4.78 -5.00
N GLY A 42 15.61 6.09 -5.18
CA GLY A 42 15.76 6.73 -6.49
C GLY A 42 14.45 7.20 -7.12
N ARG A 43 13.28 6.89 -6.52
CA ARG A 43 12.02 7.50 -6.94
C ARG A 43 11.87 8.90 -6.35
N PRO A 44 11.37 9.87 -7.14
CA PRO A 44 10.89 11.13 -6.60
C PRO A 44 9.91 10.83 -5.46
N GLN A 45 10.07 11.52 -4.34
CA GLN A 45 9.13 11.56 -3.22
C GLN A 45 9.17 10.31 -2.32
N SER A 46 10.08 9.37 -2.59
CA SER A 46 10.35 8.18 -1.76
C SER A 46 10.66 8.54 -0.31
N ASP A 47 11.54 9.50 -0.05
CA ASP A 47 11.87 9.94 1.32
C ASP A 47 10.66 10.51 2.07
N LYS A 48 9.81 11.26 1.36
CA LYS A 48 8.60 11.86 1.94
C LYS A 48 7.59 10.79 2.30
N LEU A 49 7.33 9.87 1.38
CA LEU A 49 6.43 8.73 1.58
C LEU A 49 6.93 7.80 2.68
N LYS A 50 8.24 7.55 2.73
CA LYS A 50 8.89 6.75 3.77
C LYS A 50 8.60 7.31 5.15
N ARG A 51 8.82 8.60 5.37
CA ARG A 51 8.55 9.28 6.65
C ARG A 51 7.05 9.27 6.98
N PHE A 52 6.19 9.53 6.00
CA PHE A 52 4.74 9.59 6.21
C PHE A 52 4.13 8.22 6.57
N LEU A 53 4.62 7.14 5.96
CA LEU A 53 4.04 5.80 6.08
C LEU A 53 4.71 4.92 7.15
N GLN A 54 5.84 5.34 7.74
CA GLN A 54 6.65 4.50 8.64
C GLN A 54 5.85 3.88 9.82
N SER A 55 4.87 4.60 10.37
CA SER A 55 4.00 4.12 11.46
C SER A 55 2.65 3.59 10.97
N ARG A 56 2.45 3.46 9.65
CA ARG A 56 1.18 3.16 9.00
C ARG A 56 1.23 1.85 8.19
N VAL A 57 2.26 1.02 8.39
CA VAL A 57 2.40 -0.26 7.67
C VAL A 57 1.68 -1.38 8.42
N LYS A 58 0.91 -2.19 7.70
CA LYS A 58 0.33 -3.44 8.19
C LYS A 58 0.82 -4.61 7.36
N VAL A 59 1.17 -5.70 8.04
CA VAL A 59 1.44 -6.98 7.41
C VAL A 59 0.08 -7.59 7.03
N VAL A 60 -0.09 -7.86 5.73
CA VAL A 60 -1.27 -8.53 5.20
C VAL A 60 -0.90 -9.99 4.95
N ASP A 61 -1.60 -10.89 5.62
CA ASP A 61 -1.51 -12.33 5.37
C ASP A 61 -2.36 -12.68 4.15
N LEU A 62 -1.72 -12.79 2.98
CA LEU A 62 -2.33 -13.26 1.73
C LEU A 62 -2.44 -14.78 1.76
N ASN A 63 -3.26 -15.29 2.66
CA ASN A 63 -3.61 -16.70 2.70
C ASN A 63 -4.70 -16.96 1.66
N LEU A 64 -4.29 -17.37 0.45
CA LEU A 64 -5.20 -17.59 -0.69
C LEU A 64 -6.24 -18.69 -0.40
N THR A 65 -5.94 -19.61 0.51
CA THR A 65 -6.87 -20.62 1.00
C THR A 65 -8.01 -20.04 1.84
N LYS A 66 -7.83 -18.88 2.51
CA LYS A 66 -8.94 -18.14 3.15
C LYS A 66 -9.89 -17.50 2.13
N LEU A 67 -9.44 -17.34 0.89
CA LEU A 67 -10.24 -16.74 -0.19
C LEU A 67 -11.17 -17.75 -0.88
N GLY A 68 -11.13 -19.02 -0.46
CA GLY A 68 -11.95 -20.09 -1.04
C GLY A 68 -11.45 -20.56 -2.42
N LEU A 69 -10.29 -20.09 -2.86
CA LEU A 69 -9.69 -20.50 -4.13
C LEU A 69 -9.18 -21.94 -4.02
N GLU A 70 -9.71 -22.81 -4.86
CA GLU A 70 -9.24 -24.18 -4.98
C GLU A 70 -7.94 -24.26 -5.78
N LEU A 71 -7.25 -25.40 -5.70
CA LEU A 71 -5.96 -25.62 -6.36
C LEU A 71 -6.02 -25.30 -7.86
N GLY A 72 -7.10 -25.71 -8.54
CA GLY A 72 -7.28 -25.47 -9.97
C GLY A 72 -7.44 -23.99 -10.35
N GLU A 73 -8.00 -23.17 -9.46
CA GLU A 73 -8.13 -21.73 -9.69
C GLU A 73 -6.79 -21.01 -9.50
N LEU A 74 -5.99 -21.46 -8.53
CA LEU A 74 -4.63 -20.97 -8.31
C LEU A 74 -3.70 -21.33 -9.48
N GLU A 75 -3.83 -22.54 -10.01
CA GLU A 75 -3.12 -22.97 -11.22
C GLU A 75 -3.47 -22.06 -12.41
N ALA A 76 -4.76 -21.74 -12.61
CA ALA A 76 -5.20 -20.89 -13.71
C ALA A 76 -4.73 -19.42 -13.60
N ILE A 77 -4.57 -18.88 -12.39
CA ILE A 77 -4.08 -17.49 -12.18
C ILE A 77 -2.55 -17.41 -12.34
N THR A 78 -1.83 -18.50 -12.07
CA THR A 78 -0.36 -18.54 -12.11
C THR A 78 0.20 -18.93 -13.48
N PHE A 79 -0.64 -19.46 -14.37
CA PHE A 79 -0.29 -19.85 -15.75
C PHE A 79 -0.32 -18.64 -16.71
#